data_AF-A0A2N2LX24-F1
#
_entry.id   AF-A0A2N2LX24-F1
#
_cell.length_a   1.000
_cell.length_b   1.000
_cell.length_c   1.000
_cell.angle_alpha   90.00
_cell.angle_beta   90.00
_cell.angle_gamma   90.00
#
_symmetry.space_group_name_H-M   'P 1'
#
loop_
_entity.id
_entity.type
_entity.pdbx_description
1 polymer ?
#
loop_
_entity_poly.entity_id
_entity_poly.type
_entity_poly.pdbx_seq_one_letter_code
_entity_poly.pdbx_strand_id
1 'polypeptide(L)'
;MGFITDLFGGKPYPAQSKQEVEKLLIELIRIGTTDDFLSERPGPPFNMQCRHIRAREIGKRFHEIGGLRMMEYGHKVVKRKLGKKIVSHLEYAWSEIGDWIA
;
A
#
# COMPACT_ATOMS: atom_id res chain seq x y z
N MET A 1 15.76 -2.83 -16.74
CA MET A 1 15.92 -1.57 -17.49
C MET A 1 14.70 -0.71 -17.22
N GLY A 2 14.87 0.52 -16.72
CA GLY A 2 13.76 1.46 -16.47
C GLY A 2 13.37 1.71 -15.00
N PHE A 3 14.29 1.66 -14.03
CA PHE A 3 13.98 1.86 -12.60
C PHE A 3 14.05 3.33 -12.11
N ILE A 4 14.48 4.26 -12.97
CA ILE A 4 14.73 5.67 -12.60
C ILE A 4 13.79 6.68 -13.27
N THR A 5 12.99 6.25 -14.25
CA THR A 5 12.17 7.17 -15.06
C THR A 5 10.89 7.65 -14.37
N ASP A 6 10.39 6.93 -13.36
CA ASP A 6 9.12 7.28 -12.70
C ASP A 6 9.20 8.38 -11.63
N LEU A 7 10.41 8.86 -11.28
CA LEU A 7 10.51 10.01 -10.38
C LEU A 7 10.32 11.35 -11.13
N PHE A 8 10.35 11.34 -12.47
CA PHE A 8 10.06 12.48 -13.33
C PHE A 8 8.60 12.53 -13.81
N GLY A 9 7.81 11.48 -13.55
CA GLY A 9 6.35 11.53 -13.66
C GLY A 9 5.78 12.14 -12.38
N GLY A 10 5.00 13.22 -12.49
CA GLY A 10 4.41 13.90 -11.34
C GLY A 10 3.67 12.95 -10.38
N LYS A 11 3.40 13.43 -9.16
CA LYS A 11 2.65 12.70 -8.13
C LYS A 11 1.44 11.99 -8.76
N PRO A 12 1.24 10.67 -8.54
CA PRO A 12 0.22 9.88 -9.23
C PRO A 12 -1.19 10.12 -8.65
N TYR A 13 -1.45 11.31 -8.15
CA TYR A 13 -2.69 11.72 -7.51
C TYR A 13 -2.93 13.20 -7.75
N PRO A 14 -4.19 13.63 -7.91
CA PRO A 14 -4.53 15.04 -8.09
C PRO A 14 -4.21 15.85 -6.82
N ALA A 15 -3.96 17.15 -6.97
CA ALA A 15 -3.56 18.02 -5.87
C ALA A 15 -4.56 18.03 -4.71
N GLN A 16 -5.85 17.90 -5.03
CA GLN A 16 -6.96 17.87 -4.08
C GLN A 16 -6.91 16.64 -3.15
N SER A 17 -6.42 15.50 -3.66
CA SER A 17 -6.29 14.26 -2.89
C SER A 17 -5.01 14.20 -2.06
N LYS A 18 -4.13 15.22 -2.13
CA LYS A 18 -2.83 15.21 -1.44
C LYS A 18 -2.95 14.94 0.06
N GLN A 19 -3.86 15.64 0.75
CA GLN A 19 -4.03 15.49 2.19
C GLN A 19 -4.54 14.09 2.56
N GLU A 20 -5.45 13.54 1.76
CA GLU A 20 -5.96 12.19 1.94
C GLU A 20 -4.86 11.15 1.75
N VAL A 21 -4.11 11.25 0.65
CA VAL A 21 -2.98 10.36 0.35
C VAL A 21 -1.95 10.38 1.48
N GLU A 22 -1.57 11.57 1.97
CA GLU A 22 -0.60 11.69 3.06
C GLU A 22 -1.09 11.02 4.35
N LYS A 23 -2.37 11.18 4.71
CA LYS A 23 -2.97 10.50 5.87
C LYS A 23 -2.97 8.98 5.70
N LEU A 24 -3.39 8.48 4.54
CA LEU A 24 -3.43 7.04 4.25
C LEU A 24 -2.04 6.42 4.25
N LEU A 25 -1.02 7.13 3.76
CA LEU A 25 0.37 6.67 3.82
C LEU A 25 0.89 6.60 5.25
N ILE A 26 0.61 7.61 6.08
CA ILE A 26 0.98 7.60 7.51
C ILE A 26 0.32 6.42 8.22
N GLU A 27 -0.97 6.19 7.96
CA GLU A 27 -1.71 5.07 8.54
C GLU A 27 -1.14 3.71 8.08
N LEU A 28 -0.82 3.58 6.80
CA LEU A 28 -0.23 2.36 6.25
C LEU A 28 1.13 2.06 6.87
N ILE A 29 1.97 3.08 7.05
CA ILE A 29 3.27 2.95 7.73
C ILE A 29 3.05 2.52 9.19
N ARG A 30 2.05 3.10 9.88
CA ARG A 30 1.73 2.73 11.26
C ARG A 30 1.34 1.26 11.35
N ILE A 31 0.43 0.79 10.49
CA ILE A 31 0.00 -0.63 10.44
C ILE A 31 1.21 -1.56 10.26
N GLY A 32 2.06 -1.29 9.27
CA GLY A 32 3.25 -2.11 9.03
C GLY A 32 4.28 -2.07 10.17
N THR A 33 4.19 -1.09 11.06
CA THR A 33 5.08 -0.96 12.24
C THR A 33 4.51 -1.69 13.45
N THR A 34 3.18 -1.66 13.66
CA THR A 34 2.54 -2.20 14.87
C THR A 34 1.99 -3.60 14.68
N ASP A 35 1.33 -3.86 13.55
CA ASP A 35 0.47 -5.03 13.38
C ASP A 35 1.02 -6.00 12.34
N ASP A 36 1.84 -5.50 11.40
CA ASP A 36 2.16 -6.16 10.12
C ASP A 36 0.97 -6.15 9.14
N PHE A 37 1.19 -6.51 7.87
CA PHE A 37 0.15 -6.57 6.83
C PHE A 37 -0.41 -7.98 6.63
N LEU A 38 0.28 -8.98 7.16
CA LEU A 38 -0.03 -10.40 7.02
C LEU A 38 0.08 -11.09 8.38
N SER A 39 -0.84 -12.01 8.65
CA SER A 39 -0.87 -12.82 9.87
C SER A 39 -0.73 -14.32 9.52
N GLU A 40 -0.33 -15.11 10.51
CA GLU A 40 -0.38 -16.58 10.42
C GLU A 40 -1.77 -17.14 10.75
N ARG A 41 -2.61 -16.36 11.45
CA ARG A 41 -3.94 -16.79 11.91
C ARG A 41 -5.01 -15.75 11.54
N PRO A 42 -6.21 -16.18 11.15
CA PRO A 42 -7.31 -15.27 10.88
C PRO A 42 -7.84 -14.67 12.18
N GLY A 43 -8.46 -13.50 12.06
CA GLY A 43 -9.08 -12.77 13.18
C GLY A 43 -8.70 -11.30 13.19
N PRO A 44 -9.51 -10.40 13.77
CA PRO A 44 -9.25 -8.97 13.77
C PRO A 44 -7.84 -8.63 14.28
N PRO A 45 -7.08 -7.74 13.60
CA PRO A 45 -7.48 -6.88 12.47
C PRO A 45 -7.35 -7.51 11.05
N PHE A 46 -7.16 -8.82 10.95
CA PHE A 46 -6.98 -9.57 9.70
C PHE A 46 -8.28 -10.25 9.25
N ASN A 47 -8.42 -10.41 7.93
CA ASN A 47 -9.54 -11.17 7.35
C ASN A 47 -9.28 -12.69 7.40
N MET A 48 -10.22 -13.48 6.85
CA MET A 48 -10.11 -14.95 6.81
C MET A 48 -8.92 -15.46 5.99
N GLN A 49 -8.39 -14.64 5.08
CA GLN A 49 -7.19 -14.89 4.29
C GLN A 49 -5.92 -14.37 4.98
N CYS A 50 -6.01 -14.00 6.27
CA CYS A 50 -4.95 -13.46 7.09
C CYS A 50 -4.34 -12.13 6.58
N ARG A 51 -5.06 -11.39 5.73
CA ARG A 51 -4.61 -10.09 5.20
C ARG A 51 -5.19 -8.96 6.05
N HIS A 52 -4.38 -7.96 6.39
CA HIS A 52 -4.82 -6.86 7.23
C HIS A 52 -5.95 -6.06 6.55
N ILE A 53 -7.12 -5.98 7.20
CA ILE A 53 -8.34 -5.42 6.60
C ILE A 53 -8.13 -3.95 6.21
N ARG A 54 -7.64 -3.15 7.15
CA ARG A 54 -7.41 -1.72 6.91
C ARG A 54 -6.36 -1.44 5.82
N ALA A 55 -5.27 -2.21 5.78
CA ALA A 55 -4.27 -2.08 4.72
C ALA A 55 -4.87 -2.35 3.33
N ARG A 56 -5.78 -3.32 3.22
CA ARG A 56 -6.54 -3.59 1.98
C ARG A 56 -7.45 -2.44 1.59
N GLU A 57 -8.17 -1.85 2.54
CA GLU A 57 -9.00 -0.68 2.28
C GLU A 57 -8.18 0.51 1.77
N ILE A 58 -7.01 0.76 2.37
CA ILE A 58 -6.08 1.78 1.91
C ILE A 58 -5.62 1.49 0.47
N GLY A 59 -5.30 0.23 0.14
CA GLY A 59 -4.93 -0.19 -1.21
C GLY A 59 -6.04 0.07 -2.23
N LYS A 60 -7.29 -0.27 -1.89
CA LYS A 60 -8.46 0.05 -2.72
C LYS A 60 -8.60 1.56 -2.93
N ARG A 61 -8.42 2.35 -1.86
CA ARG A 61 -8.51 3.80 -1.95
C ARG A 61 -7.40 4.42 -2.80
N PHE A 62 -6.18 3.89 -2.73
CA PHE A 62 -5.10 4.27 -3.64
C PHE A 62 -5.43 3.96 -5.09
N HIS A 63 -6.00 2.79 -5.36
CA HIS A 63 -6.46 2.43 -6.70
C HIS A 63 -7.54 3.41 -7.21
N GLU A 64 -8.50 3.80 -6.37
CA GLU A 64 -9.51 4.80 -6.74
C GLU A 64 -8.92 6.20 -7.03
N ILE A 65 -7.89 6.61 -6.28
CA ILE A 65 -7.29 7.95 -6.41
C ILE A 65 -6.41 8.07 -7.66
N GLY A 66 -5.67 7.03 -8.01
CA GLY A 66 -4.67 7.12 -9.08
C GLY A 66 -4.27 5.79 -9.71
N GLY A 67 -5.14 4.78 -9.59
CA GLY A 67 -4.94 3.45 -10.16
C GLY A 67 -3.69 2.75 -9.64
N LEU A 68 -3.12 1.90 -10.48
CA LEU A 68 -1.90 1.14 -10.18
C LEU A 68 -0.72 2.05 -9.78
N ARG A 69 -0.53 3.19 -10.46
CA ARG A 69 0.61 4.10 -10.17
C ARG A 69 0.57 4.65 -8.74
N MET A 70 -0.62 4.90 -8.20
CA MET A 70 -0.79 5.35 -6.83
C MET A 70 -0.50 4.22 -5.82
N MET A 71 -0.92 2.99 -6.13
CA MET A 71 -0.57 1.82 -5.32
C MET A 71 0.95 1.58 -5.29
N GLU A 72 1.61 1.60 -6.44
CA GLU A 72 3.08 1.48 -6.54
C GLU A 72 3.82 2.59 -5.80
N TYR A 73 3.29 3.81 -5.83
CA TYR A 73 3.84 4.91 -5.05
C TYR A 73 3.76 4.64 -3.55
N GLY A 74 2.60 4.18 -3.05
CA GLY A 74 2.44 3.79 -1.65
C GLY A 74 3.36 2.65 -1.24
N HIS A 75 3.47 1.62 -2.10
CA HIS A 75 4.41 0.51 -1.91
C HIS A 75 5.86 0.98 -1.79
N LYS A 76 6.32 1.86 -2.70
CA LYS A 76 7.67 2.43 -2.67
C LYS A 76 7.92 3.22 -1.38
N VAL A 77 6.94 3.98 -0.90
CA VAL A 77 7.04 4.72 0.38
C VAL A 77 7.19 3.75 1.56
N VAL A 78 6.35 2.72 1.64
CA VAL A 78 6.42 1.70 2.70
C VAL A 78 7.74 0.94 2.65
N LYS A 79 8.18 0.50 1.46
CA LYS A 79 9.47 -0.18 1.25
C LYS A 79 10.65 0.63 1.75
N ARG A 80 10.66 1.95 1.48
CA ARG A 80 11.72 2.86 1.95
C ARG A 80 11.71 3.04 3.46
N LYS A 81 10.54 2.96 4.12
CA LYS A 81 10.37 3.21 5.55
C LYS A 81 10.54 1.96 6.41
N LEU A 82 10.00 0.82 5.98
CA LEU A 82 9.88 -0.41 6.77
C LEU A 82 10.70 -1.58 6.22
N GLY A 83 11.32 -1.42 5.04
CA GLY A 83 12.20 -2.42 4.45
C GLY A 83 11.48 -3.50 3.64
N LYS A 84 12.28 -4.42 3.08
CA LYS A 84 11.83 -5.42 2.09
C LYS A 84 10.89 -6.49 2.66
N LYS A 85 11.11 -6.92 3.91
CA LYS A 85 10.29 -7.98 4.53
C LYS A 85 8.86 -7.51 4.74
N ILE A 86 8.68 -6.35 5.39
CA ILE A 86 7.35 -5.81 5.65
C ILE A 86 6.62 -5.47 4.34
N VAL A 87 7.31 -4.92 3.35
CA VAL A 87 6.65 -4.61 2.08
C VAL A 87 6.21 -5.86 1.31
N SER A 88 6.89 -7.01 1.44
CA SER A 88 6.39 -8.25 0.82
C SER A 88 5.08 -8.75 1.45
N HIS A 89 4.86 -8.46 2.73
CA HIS A 89 3.57 -8.74 3.36
C HIS A 89 2.48 -7.79 2.84
N LEU A 90 2.83 -6.53 2.56
CA LEU A 90 1.93 -5.58 1.91
C LEU A 90 1.55 -6.02 0.49
N GLU A 91 2.51 -6.51 -0.29
CA GLU A 91 2.28 -7.06 -1.65
C GLU A 91 1.20 -8.15 -1.61
N TYR A 92 1.33 -9.09 -0.67
CA TYR A 92 0.34 -10.15 -0.48
C TYR A 92 -0.99 -9.62 0.10
N ALA A 93 -0.93 -8.66 1.01
CA ALA A 93 -2.12 -8.01 1.54
C ALA A 93 -2.90 -7.31 0.44
N TRP A 94 -2.26 -6.75 -0.59
CA TRP A 94 -2.90 -6.07 -1.72
C TRP A 94 -3.23 -6.97 -2.92
N SER A 95 -2.94 -8.27 -2.86
CA SER A 95 -3.37 -9.19 -3.91
C SER A 95 -4.87 -9.09 -4.18
N GLU A 96 -5.26 -9.14 -5.45
CA GLU A 96 -6.66 -9.03 -5.92
C GLU A 96 -7.29 -7.63 -5.71
N ILE A 97 -6.48 -6.57 -5.60
CA ILE A 97 -6.96 -5.19 -5.59
C ILE A 97 -6.62 -4.53 -6.93
N GLY A 98 -7.63 -4.28 -7.76
CA GLY A 98 -7.46 -3.64 -9.07
C GLY A 98 -6.45 -4.39 -9.95
N ASP A 99 -5.52 -3.65 -10.55
CA ASP A 99 -4.46 -4.17 -11.42
C ASP A 99 -3.18 -4.58 -10.64
N TRP A 100 -3.25 -4.74 -9.32
CA TRP A 100 -2.10 -5.09 -8.51
C TRP A 100 -1.63 -6.52 -8.79
N ILE A 101 -0.45 -6.64 -9.40
CA ILE A 101 0.23 -7.91 -9.64
C ILE A 101 1.39 -7.98 -8.63
N ALA A 102 1.21 -8.84 -7.62
CA ALA A 102 2.22 -9.15 -6.60
C ALA A 102 3.23 -10.18 -7.13
#